data_AF-A0A7R9MQD8-F1
#
_entry.id   AF-A0A7R9MQD8-F1
#
_cell.length_a   1.000
_cell.length_b   1.000
_cell.length_c   1.000
_cell.angle_alpha   90.00
_cell.angle_beta   90.00
_cell.angle_gamma   90.00
#
_symmetry.space_group_name_H-M   'P 1'
#
loop_
_entity.id
_entity.type
_entity.pdbx_description
1 polymer ?
#
loop_
_entity_poly.entity_id
_entity_poly.type
_entity_poly.pdbx_seq_one_letter_code
_entity_poly.pdbx_strand_id
1 'polypeptide(L)'
;MGKTKEQLAEDKKIALSFRVKPLQIDGLSVDELRKKTANLWDLIVQLESDKYDLEERQKRQDYDLKELAERQRQINRNKALKKGLDPDALSGKFPPKILTASKYERRLDRRTFVDKKGLYEGGYDAQVEAVLEKQWEEKISQFKEREVKNNNKWDPTAPKNKETFEPGVRTYDDDGDDDLLDAFIKPPGFEEVLGSTIASTPAPAKPAPAPEPEEEEEEEEE
;
A
#
# COMPACT_ATOMS: atom_id res chain seq x y z
N MET A 1 0.57 -7.39 -0.35
CA MET A 1 1.18 -8.70 -0.66
C MET A 1 2.57 -8.69 -0.09
N GLY A 2 2.82 -9.42 1.01
CA GLY A 2 4.15 -9.49 1.62
C GLY A 2 5.04 -10.48 0.87
N LYS A 3 6.37 -10.31 1.00
CA LYS A 3 7.34 -11.32 0.55
C LYS A 3 6.97 -12.68 1.10
N THR A 4 7.10 -13.72 0.29
CA THR A 4 6.79 -15.08 0.74
C THR A 4 7.76 -15.51 1.84
N LYS A 5 7.36 -16.50 2.65
CA LYS A 5 8.22 -17.03 3.72
C LYS A 5 9.58 -17.51 3.19
N GLU A 6 9.59 -18.05 1.97
CA GLU A 6 10.81 -18.50 1.28
C GLU A 6 11.69 -17.33 0.88
N GLN A 7 11.13 -16.26 0.31
CA GLN A 7 11.87 -15.04 -0.02
C GLN A 7 12.49 -14.39 1.22
N LEU A 8 11.78 -14.36 2.35
CA LEU A 8 12.34 -13.83 3.60
C LEU A 8 13.49 -14.70 4.16
N ALA A 9 13.42 -16.02 3.98
CA ALA A 9 14.49 -16.93 4.37
C ALA A 9 15.72 -16.78 3.48
N GLU A 10 15.52 -16.57 2.17
CA GLU A 10 16.59 -16.28 1.21
C GLU A 10 17.25 -14.94 1.49
N ASP A 11 16.47 -13.87 1.68
CA ASP A 11 16.98 -12.55 2.07
C ASP A 11 17.80 -12.63 3.37
N LYS A 12 17.32 -13.39 4.37
CA LYS A 12 18.05 -13.64 5.62
C LYS A 12 19.36 -14.38 5.37
N LYS A 13 19.37 -15.41 4.52
CA LYS A 13 20.57 -16.17 4.17
C LYS A 13 21.61 -15.29 3.46
N ILE A 14 21.17 -14.46 2.53
CA ILE A 14 22.02 -13.50 1.82
C ILE A 14 22.59 -12.47 2.81
N ALA A 15 21.75 -11.88 3.67
CA ALA A 15 22.19 -10.91 4.68
C ALA A 15 23.21 -11.52 5.66
N LEU A 16 23.00 -12.77 6.07
CA LEU A 16 23.94 -13.49 6.93
C LEU A 16 25.26 -13.77 6.22
N SER A 17 25.23 -14.12 4.93
CA SER A 17 26.47 -14.34 4.15
C SER A 17 27.32 -13.08 4.02
N PHE A 18 26.69 -11.89 3.98
CA PHE A 18 27.40 -10.61 3.92
C PHE A 18 27.96 -10.20 5.29
N ARG A 19 27.18 -10.39 6.37
CA ARG A 19 27.60 -10.05 7.74
C ARG A 19 28.64 -11.03 8.30
N VAL A 20 28.47 -12.32 8.04
CA VAL A 20 29.35 -13.40 8.52
C VAL A 20 30.24 -13.84 7.37
N LYS A 21 31.37 -13.14 7.20
CA LYS A 21 32.37 -13.53 6.21
C LYS A 21 33.01 -14.87 6.59
N PRO A 22 33.21 -15.80 5.65
CA PRO A 22 33.92 -17.04 5.91
C PRO A 22 35.32 -16.79 6.47
N LEU A 23 35.71 -17.58 7.48
CA LEU A 23 37.00 -17.46 8.14
C LEU A 23 38.12 -17.97 7.23
N GLN A 24 38.98 -17.07 6.76
CA GLN A 24 40.21 -17.42 6.06
C GLN A 24 41.32 -17.63 7.10
N ILE A 25 41.62 -18.87 7.47
CA ILE A 25 42.67 -19.20 8.45
C ILE A 25 43.93 -19.77 7.81
N ASP A 26 43.89 -20.09 6.51
CA ASP A 26 44.99 -20.73 5.80
C ASP A 26 46.17 -19.76 5.63
N GLY A 27 47.35 -20.18 6.08
CA GLY A 27 48.60 -19.43 5.94
C GLY A 27 48.81 -18.31 6.97
N LEU A 28 47.95 -18.15 7.97
CA LEU A 28 48.16 -17.16 9.03
C LEU A 28 49.23 -17.63 10.04
N SER A 29 50.06 -16.67 10.47
CA SER A 29 51.01 -16.88 11.57
C SER A 29 50.30 -16.94 12.93
N VAL A 30 50.99 -17.49 13.96
CA VAL A 30 50.43 -17.64 15.32
C VAL A 30 49.99 -16.29 15.92
N ASP A 31 50.74 -15.21 15.67
CA ASP A 31 50.41 -13.89 16.18
C ASP A 31 49.20 -13.27 15.48
N GLU A 32 49.05 -13.52 14.17
CA GLU A 32 47.89 -13.09 13.40
C GLU A 32 46.63 -13.86 13.82
N LEU A 33 46.75 -15.16 14.12
CA LEU A 33 45.66 -15.96 14.67
C LEU A 33 45.19 -15.40 16.02
N ARG A 34 46.11 -15.03 16.92
CA ARG A 34 45.75 -14.41 18.21
C ARG A 34 45.02 -13.09 18.04
N LYS A 35 45.48 -12.23 17.12
CA LYS A 35 44.79 -10.97 16.79
C LYS A 35 43.40 -11.21 16.22
N LYS A 36 43.25 -12.19 15.32
CA LYS A 36 41.95 -12.54 14.73
C LYS A 36 40.97 -13.04 15.78
N THR A 37 41.42 -13.88 16.72
CA THR A 37 40.60 -14.34 17.84
C THR A 37 40.15 -13.18 18.73
N ALA A 38 41.04 -12.25 19.06
CA ALA A 38 40.67 -11.06 19.84
C ALA A 38 39.61 -10.21 19.11
N ASN A 39 39.80 -9.96 17.81
CA ASN A 39 38.82 -9.20 17.02
C ASN A 39 37.45 -9.90 16.94
N LEU A 40 37.43 -11.23 16.78
CA LEU A 40 36.19 -12.01 16.77
C LEU A 40 35.50 -11.97 18.13
N TRP A 41 36.27 -12.01 19.22
CA TRP A 41 35.76 -11.89 20.57
C TRP A 41 35.07 -10.54 20.78
N ASP A 42 35.75 -9.43 20.44
CA ASP A 42 35.18 -8.09 20.58
C ASP A 42 33.91 -7.92 19.73
N LEU A 43 33.91 -8.47 18.51
CA LEU A 43 32.74 -8.47 17.65
C LEU A 43 31.57 -9.26 18.25
N ILE A 44 31.82 -10.44 18.85
CA ILE A 44 30.78 -11.25 19.50
C ILE A 44 30.17 -10.48 20.67
N VAL A 45 30.99 -9.83 21.51
CA VAL A 45 30.51 -9.04 22.65
C VAL A 45 29.61 -7.88 22.19
N GLN A 46 30.01 -7.19 21.12
CA GLN A 46 29.19 -6.13 20.53
C GLN A 46 27.87 -6.69 19.99
N LEU A 47 27.90 -7.78 19.21
CA LEU A 47 26.71 -8.39 18.62
C LEU A 47 25.72 -8.90 19.67
N GLU A 48 26.20 -9.41 20.81
CA GLU A 48 25.32 -9.85 21.90
C GLU A 48 24.62 -8.65 22.58
N SER A 49 25.32 -7.52 22.69
CA SER A 49 24.75 -6.28 23.21
C SER A 49 23.70 -5.72 22.26
N ASP A 50 24.02 -5.65 20.96
CA ASP A 50 23.07 -5.21 19.91
C ASP A 50 21.82 -6.11 19.86
N LYS A 51 22.00 -7.42 20.01
CA LYS A 51 20.90 -8.39 20.07
C LYS A 51 19.98 -8.10 21.25
N TYR A 52 20.53 -7.86 22.44
CA TYR A 52 19.72 -7.53 23.62
C TYR A 52 18.86 -6.28 23.40
N ASP A 53 19.45 -5.20 22.85
CA ASP A 53 18.71 -3.96 22.57
C ASP A 53 17.60 -4.15 21.54
N LEU A 54 17.85 -4.97 20.51
CA LEU A 54 16.85 -5.31 19.50
C LEU A 54 15.72 -6.16 20.08
N GLU A 55 16.02 -7.13 20.94
CA GLU A 55 15.02 -7.97 21.60
C GLU A 55 14.15 -7.14 22.56
N GLU A 56 14.71 -6.22 23.33
CA GLU A 56 13.94 -5.31 24.18
C GLU A 56 13.03 -4.39 23.36
N ARG A 57 13.54 -3.84 22.24
CA ARG A 57 12.71 -3.05 21.31
C ARG A 57 11.57 -3.89 20.72
N GLN A 58 11.86 -5.13 20.34
CA GLN A 58 10.84 -6.04 19.80
C GLN A 58 9.75 -6.32 20.84
N LYS A 59 10.12 -6.64 22.09
CA LYS A 59 9.14 -6.87 23.17
C LYS A 59 8.23 -5.67 23.38
N ARG A 60 8.78 -4.46 23.33
CA ARG A 60 8.01 -3.22 23.45
C ARG A 60 7.03 -3.06 22.29
N GLN A 61 7.48 -3.26 21.06
CA GLN A 61 6.60 -3.22 19.88
C GLN A 61 5.50 -4.29 19.94
N ASP A 62 5.83 -5.51 20.38
CA ASP A 62 4.85 -6.58 20.55
C ASP A 62 3.80 -6.25 21.61
N TYR A 63 4.20 -5.54 22.68
CA TYR A 63 3.27 -5.04 23.68
C TYR A 63 2.33 -3.97 23.09
N ASP A 64 2.88 -2.98 22.39
CA ASP A 64 2.10 -1.91 21.78
C ASP A 64 1.10 -2.48 20.74
N LEU A 65 1.53 -3.45 19.94
CA LEU A 65 0.66 -4.15 18.98
C LEU A 65 -0.47 -4.93 19.66
N LYS A 66 -0.18 -5.61 20.78
CA LYS A 66 -1.20 -6.31 21.57
C LYS A 66 -2.23 -5.34 22.15
N GLU A 67 -1.78 -4.19 22.65
CA GLU A 67 -2.68 -3.17 23.21
C GLU A 67 -3.56 -2.55 22.12
N LEU A 68 -3.00 -2.21 20.96
CA LEU A 68 -3.76 -1.70 19.82
C LEU A 68 -4.78 -2.71 19.30
N ALA A 69 -4.41 -3.99 19.21
CA ALA A 69 -5.31 -5.06 18.79
C ALA A 69 -6.48 -5.23 19.77
N GLU A 70 -6.24 -5.17 21.08
CA GLU A 70 -7.29 -5.26 22.09
C GLU A 70 -8.20 -4.02 22.08
N ARG A 71 -7.64 -2.81 21.95
CA ARG A 71 -8.44 -1.58 21.77
C ARG A 71 -9.31 -1.67 20.52
N GLN A 72 -8.77 -2.14 19.40
CA GLN A 72 -9.52 -2.34 18.16
C GLN A 72 -10.65 -3.36 18.35
N ARG A 73 -10.39 -4.45 19.08
CA ARG A 73 -11.39 -5.47 19.38
C ARG A 73 -12.53 -4.89 20.22
N GLN A 74 -12.23 -4.05 21.22
CA GLN A 74 -13.23 -3.37 22.03
C GLN A 74 -14.07 -2.37 21.21
N ILE A 75 -13.43 -1.59 20.34
CA ILE A 75 -14.13 -0.68 19.42
C ILE A 75 -15.08 -1.47 18.51
N ASN A 76 -14.61 -2.58 17.94
CA ASN A 76 -15.42 -3.44 17.07
C ASN A 76 -16.60 -4.05 17.82
N ARG A 77 -16.39 -4.51 19.07
CA ARG A 77 -17.45 -5.03 19.94
C ARG A 77 -18.51 -3.98 20.24
N ASN A 78 -18.10 -2.76 20.63
CA ASN A 78 -19.03 -1.66 20.91
C ASN A 78 -19.80 -1.23 19.65
N LYS A 79 -19.13 -1.23 18.49
CA LYS A 79 -19.74 -0.93 17.20
C LYS A 79 -20.75 -2.02 16.78
N ALA A 80 -20.47 -3.28 17.07
CA ALA A 80 -21.39 -4.39 16.83
C ALA A 80 -22.64 -4.27 17.74
N LEU A 81 -22.44 -4.04 19.05
CA LEU A 81 -23.53 -3.84 20.00
C LEU A 81 -24.42 -2.65 19.62
N LYS A 82 -23.84 -1.51 19.21
CA LYS A 82 -24.60 -0.34 18.74
C LYS A 82 -25.38 -0.60 17.45
N LYS A 83 -24.90 -1.53 16.61
CA LYS A 83 -25.60 -1.99 15.39
C LYS A 83 -26.61 -3.11 15.67
N GLY A 84 -26.83 -3.50 16.93
CA GLY A 84 -27.71 -4.61 17.30
C GLY A 84 -27.21 -5.98 16.83
N LEU A 85 -25.91 -6.08 16.56
CA LEU A 85 -25.23 -7.25 16.03
C LEU A 85 -24.44 -7.93 17.16
N ASP A 86 -24.17 -9.23 17.02
CA ASP A 86 -23.43 -10.02 18.01
C ASP A 86 -22.03 -9.39 18.28
N PRO A 87 -21.59 -9.27 19.56
CA PRO A 87 -20.30 -8.70 19.93
C PRO A 87 -19.07 -9.19 19.13
N ASP A 88 -19.09 -10.39 18.53
CA ASP A 88 -17.97 -10.91 17.72
C ASP A 88 -18.19 -10.82 16.20
N ALA A 89 -19.36 -10.36 15.74
CA ALA A 89 -19.72 -10.39 14.33
C ALA A 89 -18.89 -9.43 13.45
N LEU A 90 -18.26 -8.41 14.04
CA LEU A 90 -17.39 -7.46 13.33
C LEU A 90 -15.88 -7.78 13.50
N SER A 91 -15.56 -8.90 14.16
CA SER A 91 -14.19 -9.38 14.41
C SER A 91 -13.69 -10.35 13.31
N GLY A 92 -14.63 -10.94 12.55
CA GLY A 92 -14.32 -11.93 11.52
C GLY A 92 -13.68 -11.33 10.25
N LYS A 93 -13.05 -12.21 9.45
CA LYS A 93 -12.43 -11.87 8.15
C LYS A 93 -13.42 -11.41 7.09
N PHE A 94 -14.69 -11.77 7.25
CA PHE A 94 -15.76 -11.42 6.32
C PHE A 94 -16.77 -10.50 7.01
N PRO A 95 -17.40 -9.57 6.28
CA PRO A 95 -18.43 -8.72 6.84
C PRO A 95 -19.55 -9.54 7.49
N PRO A 96 -20.16 -9.05 8.57
CA PRO A 96 -21.25 -9.77 9.21
C PRO A 96 -22.44 -9.94 8.28
N LYS A 97 -23.07 -11.10 8.35
CA LYS A 97 -24.28 -11.40 7.58
C LYS A 97 -25.40 -10.46 8.00
N ILE A 98 -25.97 -9.76 7.02
CA ILE A 98 -27.13 -8.89 7.21
C ILE A 98 -28.36 -9.79 7.32
N LEU A 99 -29.16 -9.62 8.37
CA LEU A 99 -30.46 -10.26 8.46
C LEU A 99 -31.43 -9.58 7.48
N THR A 100 -31.96 -10.33 6.51
CA THR A 100 -32.92 -9.83 5.51
C THR A 100 -34.37 -9.77 6.03
N ALA A 101 -34.60 -10.23 7.25
CA ALA A 101 -35.88 -10.22 7.94
C ALA A 101 -35.68 -9.86 9.42
N SER A 102 -36.65 -9.17 10.02
CA SER A 102 -36.56 -8.78 11.43
C SER A 102 -36.84 -9.97 12.35
N LYS A 103 -36.14 -10.08 13.48
CA LYS A 103 -36.42 -11.10 14.52
C LYS A 103 -37.85 -10.98 15.09
N TYR A 104 -38.47 -9.80 14.97
CA TYR A 104 -39.84 -9.54 15.43
C TYR A 104 -40.89 -9.62 14.31
N GLU A 105 -40.50 -10.10 13.14
CA GLU A 105 -41.39 -10.20 11.99
C GLU A 105 -42.41 -11.32 12.21
N ARG A 106 -43.60 -10.92 12.68
CA ARG A 106 -44.70 -11.84 13.02
C ARG A 106 -45.47 -12.37 11.81
N ARG A 107 -45.11 -11.95 10.60
CA ARG A 107 -45.66 -12.46 9.34
C ARG A 107 -44.54 -13.18 8.60
N LEU A 108 -44.76 -14.45 8.25
CA LEU A 108 -43.84 -15.16 7.37
C LEU A 108 -43.85 -14.46 6.01
N ASP A 109 -42.70 -13.94 5.60
CA ASP A 109 -42.52 -13.41 4.26
C ASP A 109 -42.75 -14.53 3.24
N ARG A 110 -43.79 -14.36 2.42
CA ARG A 110 -44.21 -15.35 1.40
C ARG A 110 -43.43 -15.20 0.09
N ARG A 111 -42.56 -14.20 -0.02
CA ARG A 111 -41.71 -13.97 -1.21
C ARG A 111 -40.62 -15.04 -1.30
N THR A 112 -40.24 -15.41 -2.52
CA THR A 112 -39.16 -16.39 -2.72
C THR A 112 -37.80 -15.80 -2.36
N PHE A 113 -36.78 -16.64 -2.14
CA PHE A 113 -35.42 -16.17 -1.87
C PHE A 113 -34.89 -15.26 -2.99
N VAL A 114 -35.23 -15.59 -4.25
CA VAL A 114 -34.85 -14.79 -5.43
C VAL A 114 -35.48 -13.40 -5.38
N ASP A 115 -36.78 -13.30 -5.07
CA ASP A 115 -37.47 -12.01 -4.95
C ASP A 115 -36.89 -11.15 -3.81
N LYS A 116 -36.54 -11.79 -2.69
CA LYS A 116 -35.94 -11.12 -1.54
C LYS A 116 -34.52 -10.64 -1.85
N LYS A 117 -33.73 -11.45 -2.56
CA LYS A 117 -32.40 -11.08 -3.03
C LYS A 117 -32.47 -9.90 -3.99
N GLY A 118 -33.44 -9.91 -4.90
CA GLY A 118 -33.70 -8.84 -5.87
C GLY A 118 -33.94 -7.47 -5.22
N LEU A 119 -34.61 -7.41 -4.06
CA LEU A 119 -34.80 -6.16 -3.30
C LEU A 119 -33.49 -5.49 -2.86
N TYR A 120 -32.40 -6.26 -2.74
CA TYR A 120 -31.08 -5.80 -2.31
C TYR A 120 -30.04 -5.80 -3.44
N GLU A 121 -30.41 -6.18 -4.66
CA GLU A 121 -29.48 -6.38 -5.79
C GLU A 121 -29.27 -5.16 -6.70
N GLY A 122 -29.85 -3.99 -6.42
CA GLY A 122 -29.68 -2.88 -7.37
C GLY A 122 -30.25 -1.56 -6.89
N GLY A 123 -29.51 -0.86 -6.03
CA GLY A 123 -29.93 0.49 -5.64
C GLY A 123 -28.84 1.33 -5.03
N TYR A 124 -27.85 0.74 -4.35
CA TYR A 124 -26.80 1.53 -3.74
C TYR A 124 -25.83 2.09 -4.78
N ASP A 125 -25.33 1.26 -5.69
CA ASP A 125 -24.39 1.71 -6.72
C ASP A 125 -25.05 2.73 -7.66
N ALA A 126 -26.30 2.49 -8.09
CA ALA A 126 -27.07 3.44 -8.87
C ALA A 126 -27.35 4.77 -8.13
N GLN A 127 -27.55 4.74 -6.80
CA GLN A 127 -27.67 5.96 -5.99
C GLN A 127 -26.35 6.70 -5.88
N VAL A 128 -25.24 6.00 -5.72
CA VAL A 128 -23.90 6.59 -5.68
C VAL A 128 -23.55 7.22 -7.01
N GLU A 129 -23.78 6.52 -8.12
CA GLU A 129 -23.60 7.04 -9.48
C GLU A 129 -24.46 8.29 -9.71
N ALA A 130 -25.75 8.26 -9.36
CA ALA A 130 -26.62 9.43 -9.49
C ALA A 130 -26.15 10.63 -8.66
N VAL A 131 -25.61 10.41 -7.46
CA VAL A 131 -25.04 11.48 -6.62
C VAL A 131 -23.75 12.03 -7.25
N LEU A 132 -22.90 11.17 -7.79
CA LEU A 132 -21.66 11.57 -8.45
C LEU A 132 -21.93 12.36 -9.73
N GLU A 133 -22.88 11.89 -10.55
CA GLU A 133 -23.33 12.57 -11.78
C GLU A 133 -23.84 13.97 -11.45
N LYS A 134 -24.70 14.10 -10.44
CA LYS A 134 -25.21 15.39 -9.97
C LYS A 134 -24.08 16.32 -9.50
N GLN A 135 -23.12 15.81 -8.72
CA GLN A 135 -21.96 16.59 -8.30
C GLN A 135 -21.09 17.03 -9.48
N TRP A 136 -20.95 16.19 -10.49
CA TRP A 136 -20.20 16.50 -11.71
C TRP A 136 -20.92 17.58 -12.53
N GLU A 137 -22.23 17.44 -12.74
CA GLU A 137 -23.07 18.44 -13.43
C GLU A 137 -23.03 19.80 -12.74
N GLU A 138 -23.11 19.83 -11.40
CA GLU A 138 -22.97 21.05 -10.60
C GLU A 138 -21.58 21.69 -10.80
N LYS A 139 -20.50 20.90 -10.77
CA LYS A 139 -19.14 21.40 -11.00
C LYS A 139 -18.94 21.93 -12.41
N ILE A 140 -19.48 21.25 -13.43
CA ILE A 140 -19.41 21.69 -14.83
C ILE A 140 -20.24 22.96 -15.04
N SER A 141 -21.41 23.05 -14.43
CA SER A 141 -22.25 24.25 -14.50
C SER A 141 -21.54 25.43 -13.85
N GLN A 142 -20.98 25.26 -12.65
CA GLN A 142 -20.15 26.27 -11.99
C GLN A 142 -18.92 26.66 -12.82
N PHE A 143 -18.28 25.71 -13.51
CA PHE A 143 -17.15 26.01 -14.40
C PHE A 143 -17.57 26.81 -15.63
N LYS A 144 -18.73 26.52 -16.22
CA LYS A 144 -19.28 27.25 -17.37
C LYS A 144 -19.78 28.65 -16.99
N GLU A 145 -20.32 28.80 -15.79
CA GLU A 145 -20.80 30.08 -15.24
C GLU A 145 -19.67 30.98 -14.73
N ARG A 146 -18.49 30.42 -14.42
CA ARG A 146 -17.30 31.23 -14.17
C ARG A 146 -16.96 31.99 -15.44
N GLU A 147 -17.23 33.30 -15.44
CA GLU A 147 -16.66 34.21 -16.42
C GLU A 147 -15.14 33.99 -16.46
N VAL A 148 -14.62 33.69 -17.64
CA VAL A 148 -13.17 33.60 -17.89
C VAL A 148 -12.60 35.01 -17.72
N LYS A 149 -12.34 35.41 -16.48
CA LYS A 149 -11.64 36.65 -16.17
C LYS A 149 -10.24 36.54 -16.75
N ASN A 150 -10.07 37.11 -17.94
CA ASN A 150 -8.82 37.33 -18.66
C ASN A 150 -7.70 36.38 -18.22
N ASN A 151 -7.76 35.12 -18.67
CA ASN A 151 -6.63 34.21 -18.52
C ASN A 151 -5.40 34.95 -19.07
N ASN A 152 -4.34 35.11 -18.27
CA ASN A 152 -3.10 35.69 -18.74
C ASN A 152 -2.73 34.96 -20.05
N LYS A 153 -2.75 35.68 -21.17
CA LYS A 153 -2.33 35.11 -22.45
C LYS A 153 -0.91 34.63 -22.22
N TRP A 154 -0.74 33.31 -22.18
CA TRP A 154 0.56 32.69 -22.08
C TRP A 154 1.36 33.16 -23.29
N ASP A 155 2.29 34.06 -23.04
CA ASP A 155 3.17 34.64 -24.04
C ASP A 155 4.49 33.88 -23.98
N PRO A 156 4.78 33.00 -24.96
CA PRO A 156 6.04 32.26 -24.99
C PRO A 156 7.28 33.14 -25.19
N THR A 157 7.11 34.46 -25.40
CA THR A 157 8.20 35.44 -25.51
C THR A 157 8.33 36.37 -24.29
N ALA A 158 7.46 36.22 -23.29
CA ALA A 158 7.55 36.98 -22.05
C ALA A 158 8.86 36.64 -21.30
N PRO A 159 9.65 37.63 -20.88
CA PRO A 159 11.00 37.43 -20.33
C PRO A 159 11.03 36.67 -19.00
N LYS A 160 9.88 36.44 -18.36
CA LYS A 160 9.76 35.61 -17.16
C LYS A 160 9.75 34.11 -17.43
N ASN A 161 9.61 33.68 -18.68
CA ASN A 161 9.63 32.26 -19.07
C ASN A 161 10.98 31.80 -19.62
N LYS A 162 12.05 32.59 -19.42
CA LYS A 162 13.42 32.13 -19.62
C LYS A 162 13.96 31.53 -18.32
N GLU A 163 13.28 30.51 -17.81
CA GLU A 163 14.05 29.43 -17.22
C GLU A 163 14.72 28.74 -18.41
N THR A 164 15.95 29.15 -18.71
CA THR A 164 16.88 28.32 -19.46
C THR A 164 16.92 26.98 -18.74
N PHE A 165 16.19 26.01 -19.27
CA PHE A 165 16.29 24.63 -18.86
C PHE A 165 17.70 24.16 -19.25
N GLU A 166 18.68 24.45 -18.40
CA GLU A 166 19.88 23.63 -18.31
C GLU A 166 19.41 22.30 -17.72
N PRO A 167 19.54 21.18 -18.46
CA PRO A 167 19.12 19.88 -17.95
C PRO A 167 19.90 19.54 -16.68
N GLY A 168 19.30 19.78 -15.51
CA GLY A 168 19.89 19.45 -14.21
C GLY A 168 19.74 20.47 -13.07
N VAL A 169 19.27 21.71 -13.30
CA VAL A 169 19.10 22.69 -12.21
C VAL A 169 17.62 22.91 -11.93
N ARG A 170 17.17 22.39 -10.78
CA ARG A 170 15.80 22.53 -10.28
C ARG A 170 15.71 23.87 -9.52
N THR A 171 15.31 24.93 -10.20
CA THR A 171 15.02 26.23 -9.58
C THR A 171 13.61 26.18 -9.00
N TYR A 172 13.49 25.89 -7.70
CA TYR A 172 12.29 26.24 -6.95
C TYR A 172 12.46 27.69 -6.50
N ASP A 173 11.72 28.60 -7.12
CA ASP A 173 11.39 29.86 -6.47
C ASP A 173 10.33 29.55 -5.39
N ASP A 174 10.82 29.62 -4.17
CA ASP A 174 10.15 29.51 -2.87
C ASP A 174 9.22 30.71 -2.67
N ASP A 175 7.92 30.55 -2.95
CA ASP A 175 6.86 31.43 -2.46
C ASP A 175 5.54 30.64 -2.32
N GLY A 176 5.49 29.77 -1.30
CA GLY A 176 4.43 29.92 -0.30
C GLY A 176 3.17 29.03 -0.32
N ASP A 177 3.08 27.92 -1.06
CA ASP A 177 1.89 27.04 -0.99
C ASP A 177 2.17 25.51 -1.04
N ASP A 178 3.44 25.06 -1.01
CA ASP A 178 3.79 23.63 -1.00
C ASP A 178 3.71 22.97 0.40
N ASP A 179 3.60 23.76 1.48
CA ASP A 179 3.57 23.27 2.87
C ASP A 179 2.26 22.54 3.26
N LEU A 180 1.22 22.60 2.43
CA LEU A 180 -0.07 21.94 2.71
C LEU A 180 -0.19 20.54 2.11
N LEU A 181 0.62 20.21 1.10
CA LEU A 181 0.59 18.90 0.44
C LEU A 181 1.69 17.96 0.96
N ASP A 182 2.84 18.49 1.39
CA ASP A 182 3.97 17.67 1.86
C ASP A 182 3.81 17.18 3.32
N ALA A 183 2.98 17.85 4.13
CA ALA A 183 2.63 17.42 5.49
C ALA A 183 1.68 16.20 5.53
N PHE A 184 1.00 15.88 4.43
CA PHE A 184 0.05 14.76 4.36
C PHE A 184 0.69 13.47 3.81
N ILE A 185 1.72 13.58 2.99
CA ILE A 185 2.33 12.42 2.31
C ILE A 185 3.56 11.89 3.07
N LYS A 186 4.21 12.69 3.92
CA LYS A 186 5.39 12.27 4.68
C LYS A 186 5.08 12.01 6.16
N PRO A 187 4.91 10.74 6.60
CA PRO A 187 4.91 10.44 8.03
C PRO A 187 6.28 10.78 8.62
N PRO A 188 6.35 11.29 9.86
CA PRO A 188 7.59 11.77 10.45
C PRO A 188 8.57 10.60 10.65
N GLY A 189 9.72 10.64 9.95
CA GLY A 189 10.84 9.70 10.15
C GLY A 189 11.60 9.23 8.91
N PHE A 190 11.22 9.63 7.68
CA PHE A 190 11.93 9.19 6.47
C PHE A 190 13.01 10.20 6.04
N GLU A 191 14.23 10.00 6.56
CA GLU A 191 15.47 10.51 5.95
C GLU A 191 15.88 9.52 4.84
N GLU A 192 15.92 9.97 3.59
CA GLU A 192 16.54 9.20 2.50
C GLU A 192 17.75 9.96 1.98
N VAL A 193 18.89 9.42 2.38
CA VAL A 193 20.23 9.75 1.91
C VAL A 193 20.42 9.11 0.53
N LEU A 194 20.88 9.93 -0.42
CA LEU A 194 21.60 9.59 -1.65
C LEU A 194 20.85 8.83 -2.77
N GLY A 195 20.56 9.57 -3.83
CA GLY A 195 20.38 9.02 -5.18
C GLY A 195 21.72 8.67 -5.83
N SER A 196 21.72 7.60 -6.65
CA SER A 196 22.66 7.41 -7.74
C SER A 196 22.18 6.28 -8.67
N THR A 197 21.97 6.64 -9.93
CA THR A 197 22.18 5.84 -11.16
C THR A 197 21.35 4.56 -11.37
N ILE A 198 20.35 4.60 -12.26
CA ILE A 198 20.19 3.58 -13.32
C ILE A 198 19.72 4.27 -14.62
N ALA A 199 20.48 4.05 -15.67
CA ALA A 199 20.32 4.58 -17.01
C ALA A 199 19.15 3.94 -17.77
N SER A 200 18.57 4.74 -18.67
CA SER A 200 17.55 4.40 -19.66
C SER A 200 17.99 3.26 -20.58
N THR A 201 17.10 2.29 -20.81
CA THR A 201 17.18 1.31 -21.91
C THR A 201 15.83 1.32 -22.65
N PRO A 202 15.79 1.36 -24.00
CA PRO A 202 14.57 1.63 -24.76
C PRO A 202 13.66 0.40 -24.90
N ALA A 203 12.36 0.67 -25.04
CA ALA A 203 11.27 -0.30 -25.15
C ALA A 203 11.35 -1.21 -26.39
N PRO A 204 11.00 -2.51 -26.29
CA PRO A 204 10.82 -3.37 -27.46
C PRO A 204 9.43 -3.21 -28.09
N ALA A 205 9.41 -3.31 -29.42
CA ALA A 205 8.25 -3.14 -30.30
C ALA A 205 7.19 -4.25 -30.14
N LYS A 206 5.93 -3.87 -30.36
CA LYS A 206 4.76 -4.76 -30.47
C LYS A 206 4.92 -5.79 -31.60
N PRO A 207 4.60 -7.08 -31.41
CA PRO A 207 4.29 -7.98 -32.52
C PRO A 207 2.81 -7.90 -32.90
N ALA A 208 2.56 -8.02 -34.21
CA ALA A 208 1.26 -8.06 -34.89
C ALA A 208 0.55 -9.43 -34.69
N PRO A 209 -0.77 -9.53 -35.01
CA PRO A 209 -1.66 -10.60 -34.52
C PRO A 209 -1.53 -11.89 -35.34
N ALA A 210 -1.72 -13.03 -34.68
CA ALA A 210 -1.80 -14.37 -35.29
C ALA A 210 -3.23 -14.94 -35.13
N PRO A 211 -3.66 -15.85 -36.03
CA PRO A 211 -5.03 -16.00 -36.50
C PRO A 211 -5.94 -16.88 -35.63
N GLU A 212 -7.25 -16.68 -35.79
CA GLU A 212 -8.35 -17.47 -35.21
C GLU A 212 -8.25 -18.96 -35.53
N PRO A 213 -8.54 -19.88 -34.58
CA PRO A 213 -8.87 -21.25 -34.90
C PRO A 213 -10.36 -21.40 -35.21
N GLU A 214 -10.60 -22.10 -36.32
CA GLU A 214 -11.88 -22.48 -36.91
C GLU A 214 -12.78 -23.26 -35.95
N GLU A 215 -14.08 -23.05 -36.11
CA GLU A 215 -15.16 -23.85 -35.53
C GLU A 215 -15.09 -25.28 -36.08
N GLU A 216 -14.91 -26.29 -35.22
CA GLU A 216 -15.29 -27.67 -35.53
C GLU A 216 -16.64 -27.95 -34.85
N GLU A 217 -17.66 -28.10 -35.71
CA GLU A 217 -18.93 -28.75 -35.41
C GLU A 217 -18.66 -30.19 -34.95
N GLU A 218 -19.10 -30.56 -33.75
CA GLU A 218 -19.40 -31.96 -33.42
C GLU A 218 -20.93 -32.12 -33.36
N GLU A 219 -21.46 -32.64 -34.46
CA GLU A 219 -22.81 -33.21 -34.59
C GLU A 219 -22.70 -34.74 -34.39
N GLU A 220 -23.54 -35.29 -33.50
CA GLU A 220 -24.02 -36.69 -33.33
C GLU A 220 -22.99 -37.87 -33.31
N GLU A 221 -23.09 -38.93 -32.50
CA GLU A 221 -24.19 -39.88 -32.26
C GLU A 221 -23.94 -40.72 -30.96
N GLU A 222 -25.02 -41.36 -30.51
CA GLU A 222 -25.19 -42.47 -29.52
C GLU A 222 -25.36 -42.19 -28.02
#